data_AF-A0A5J4UKD2-F1
#
_entry.id   AF-A0A5J4UKD2-F1
#
_cell.length_a   1.000
_cell.length_b   1.000
_cell.length_c   1.000
_cell.angle_alpha   90.00
_cell.angle_beta   90.00
_cell.angle_gamma   90.00
#
_symmetry.space_group_name_H-M   'P 1'
#
loop_
_entity.id
_entity.type
_entity.pdbx_description
1 polymer ?
#
loop_
_entity_poly.entity_id
_entity_poly.type
_entity_poly.pdbx_seq_one_letter_code
_entity_poly.pdbx_strand_id
1 'polypeptide(L)'
;SQTNISQQYTSFVDPPTANVLRLQKDVEFGSGAIVILNASRLKFEECQFSQNQGWKAGSINIQQMNKNWISSEIGSDQTFPMLSIKQCYFNDNKAVKYSTIQELNLNGDIGNDMIIDYIYTKNEIVQSINSSNSSSAVPKIGSIHNSFAKGVFDYLLFARRTAEVAYVSVDGTDQITSVSGQKTNPLHTIEFAAFHTTSSQTRKSQIFVFPGVFKERLIFVGGHSLIITGTAEGSIEPISTFQKSDKPGPSAIQDTIDIYQDLIQIYDGILSLQCLVIQEDNNNITPVPFNMIAIHGTLANITIEYCAFKTVNSRAGEKHSPLISISQALAFLNRSNGYKEIIVMKGLFDEPMLVIREITLILTGQGYHATQICNNKHEENSIIWVQEGSNILIQDCTLFRQSEGTPTAFILDCGPDCNVIVKRCVLMNDKTSEKEFYPGMFWGTITSGGIFDTIIYNSQIKDQPSIVIDSGYDSFDFDLIEETSDNKCEFISGM
;
A
#
# COMPACT_ATOMS: atom_id res chain seq x y z
N SER A 1 -21.26 -46.43 14.23
CA SER A 1 -21.02 -46.05 15.64
C SER A 1 -20.36 -44.69 15.61
N GLN A 2 -20.99 -43.67 16.20
CA GLN A 2 -20.51 -42.29 16.13
C GLN A 2 -19.31 -42.08 17.06
N THR A 3 -18.20 -41.54 16.55
CA THR A 3 -17.00 -41.23 17.35
C THR A 3 -17.15 -39.84 17.95
N ASN A 4 -17.09 -39.72 19.28
CA ASN A 4 -17.21 -38.43 20.00
C ASN A 4 -15.84 -37.98 20.54
N ILE A 5 -15.44 -36.76 20.20
CA ILE A 5 -14.14 -36.17 20.57
C ILE A 5 -14.38 -34.83 21.27
N SER A 6 -13.85 -34.70 22.48
CA SER A 6 -13.86 -33.48 23.28
C SER A 6 -12.55 -33.32 24.04
N GLN A 7 -11.94 -32.13 23.92
CA GLN A 7 -10.71 -31.75 24.58
C GLN A 7 -10.78 -30.27 24.95
N GLN A 8 -10.91 -30.00 26.24
CA GLN A 8 -10.76 -28.67 26.83
C GLN A 8 -9.30 -28.57 27.30
N TYR A 9 -8.69 -27.37 27.28
CA TYR A 9 -7.27 -27.07 27.59
C TYR A 9 -6.28 -27.12 26.43
N THR A 10 -5.83 -25.94 25.99
CA THR A 10 -4.67 -25.77 25.12
C THR A 10 -3.38 -26.09 25.88
N SER A 11 -2.34 -26.62 25.23
CA SER A 11 -1.04 -26.94 25.84
C SER A 11 -0.23 -25.73 26.35
N PHE A 12 -0.78 -24.51 26.27
CA PHE A 12 -0.12 -23.28 26.72
C PHE A 12 -0.42 -23.00 28.19
N VAL A 13 0.64 -22.97 29.01
CA VAL A 13 0.58 -22.44 30.37
C VAL A 13 0.40 -20.92 30.33
N ASP A 14 1.07 -20.23 29.39
CA ASP A 14 0.89 -18.81 29.08
C ASP A 14 0.82 -18.60 27.56
N PRO A 15 -0.23 -17.97 27.01
CA PRO A 15 -0.33 -17.71 25.58
C PRO A 15 0.59 -16.56 25.14
N PRO A 16 1.16 -16.60 23.91
CA PRO A 16 2.06 -15.55 23.43
C PRO A 16 1.32 -14.22 23.19
N THR A 17 2.03 -13.10 23.39
CA THR A 17 1.51 -11.75 23.13
C THR A 17 1.61 -11.38 21.65
N ALA A 18 0.88 -10.34 21.20
CA ALA A 18 0.95 -9.83 19.83
C ALA A 18 2.39 -9.46 19.42
N ASN A 19 3.16 -8.85 20.32
CA ASN A 19 4.57 -8.51 20.08
C ASN A 19 5.44 -9.76 19.87
N VAL A 20 5.22 -10.82 20.66
CA VAL A 20 5.96 -12.08 20.50
C VAL A 20 5.67 -12.69 19.14
N LEU A 21 4.43 -12.65 18.67
CA LEU A 21 4.04 -13.22 17.37
C LEU A 21 4.52 -12.40 16.19
N ARG A 22 4.58 -11.07 16.32
CA ARG A 22 5.20 -10.19 15.31
C ARG A 22 6.70 -10.48 15.15
N LEU A 23 7.37 -10.92 16.23
CA LEU A 23 8.82 -11.18 16.25
C LEU A 23 9.19 -12.65 16.00
N GLN A 24 8.26 -13.59 16.21
CA GLN A 24 8.48 -15.01 15.94
C GLN A 24 8.37 -15.30 14.45
N LYS A 25 9.51 -15.53 13.81
CA LYS A 25 9.56 -16.29 12.56
C LYS A 25 9.47 -17.79 12.91
N ASP A 26 8.36 -18.43 12.53
CA ASP A 26 8.27 -19.87 12.26
C ASP A 26 8.17 -20.88 13.42
N VAL A 27 7.89 -20.50 14.68
CA VAL A 27 7.55 -21.50 15.71
C VAL A 27 6.03 -21.69 15.78
N GLU A 28 5.51 -22.55 14.91
CA GLU A 28 4.09 -22.86 14.86
C GLU A 28 3.65 -23.73 16.05
N PHE A 29 2.77 -23.17 16.85
CA PHE A 29 2.02 -23.88 17.87
C PHE A 29 0.94 -24.75 17.21
N GLY A 30 1.34 -25.95 16.75
CA GLY A 30 0.43 -26.97 16.23
C GLY A 30 -0.55 -27.43 17.31
N SER A 31 -1.81 -27.01 17.21
CA SER A 31 -2.84 -27.30 18.21
C SER A 31 -4.13 -27.78 17.57
N GLY A 32 -4.90 -28.57 18.31
CA GLY A 32 -6.23 -29.10 17.97
C GLY A 32 -6.42 -30.43 18.68
N ALA A 33 -7.67 -30.89 18.80
CA ALA A 33 -7.96 -32.23 19.35
C ALA A 33 -7.28 -33.36 18.57
N ILE A 34 -7.07 -33.17 17.26
CA ILE A 34 -6.27 -34.05 16.41
C ILE A 34 -5.28 -33.20 15.61
N VAL A 35 -3.99 -33.55 15.69
CA VAL A 35 -2.93 -32.95 14.87
C VAL A 35 -2.38 -34.00 13.91
N ILE A 36 -2.44 -33.70 12.62
CA ILE A 36 -1.94 -34.54 11.53
C ILE A 36 -0.68 -33.87 10.98
N LEU A 37 0.48 -34.37 11.43
CA LEU A 37 1.78 -33.87 11.00
C LEU A 37 2.09 -34.27 9.54
N ASN A 38 1.67 -35.47 9.15
CA ASN A 38 1.76 -35.98 7.77
C ASN A 38 0.85 -37.21 7.64
N ALA A 39 0.05 -37.30 6.58
CA ALA A 39 -0.68 -38.51 6.22
C ALA A 39 -0.76 -38.67 4.70
N SER A 40 -0.71 -39.91 4.20
CA SER A 40 -0.94 -40.17 2.78
C SER A 40 -2.42 -40.08 2.41
N ARG A 41 -3.29 -40.50 3.33
CA ARG A 41 -4.75 -40.43 3.23
C ARG A 41 -5.35 -40.16 4.60
N LEU A 42 -6.35 -39.30 4.66
CA LEU A 42 -7.04 -38.93 5.89
C LEU A 42 -8.55 -39.00 5.68
N LYS A 43 -9.24 -39.69 6.60
CA LYS A 43 -10.66 -39.96 6.49
C LYS A 43 -11.35 -39.79 7.84
N PHE A 44 -12.30 -38.86 7.91
CA PHE A 44 -13.25 -38.69 9.00
C PHE A 44 -14.65 -38.95 8.48
N GLU A 45 -15.35 -39.92 9.08
CA GLU A 45 -16.74 -40.24 8.79
C GLU A 45 -17.52 -40.32 10.10
N GLU A 46 -18.70 -39.69 10.14
CA GLU A 46 -19.62 -39.77 11.28
C GLU A 46 -18.94 -39.40 12.63
N CYS A 47 -18.04 -38.41 12.62
CA CYS A 47 -17.34 -37.95 13.81
C CYS A 47 -18.04 -36.71 14.40
N GLN A 48 -18.07 -36.62 15.72
CA GLN A 48 -18.55 -35.45 16.45
C GLN A 48 -17.41 -34.82 17.24
N PHE A 49 -17.09 -33.58 16.92
CA PHE A 49 -16.08 -32.76 17.59
C PHE A 49 -16.81 -31.70 18.40
N SER A 50 -16.82 -31.81 19.72
CA SER A 50 -17.59 -30.91 20.59
C SER A 50 -16.73 -30.23 21.65
N GLN A 51 -16.84 -28.90 21.71
CA GLN A 51 -16.21 -28.05 22.71
C GLN A 51 -14.69 -28.20 22.78
N ASN A 52 -14.06 -28.49 21.64
CA ASN A 52 -12.61 -28.61 21.57
C ASN A 52 -11.95 -27.23 21.58
N GLN A 53 -10.81 -27.12 22.27
CA GLN A 53 -10.04 -25.88 22.35
C GLN A 53 -8.59 -26.11 21.94
N GLY A 54 -8.12 -25.35 20.95
CA GLY A 54 -6.71 -25.30 20.57
C GLY A 54 -6.29 -23.86 20.29
N TRP A 55 -4.99 -23.62 20.15
CA TRP A 55 -4.45 -22.30 19.86
C TRP A 55 -4.90 -21.79 18.48
N LYS A 56 -4.41 -22.40 17.39
CA LYS A 56 -4.76 -22.07 16.00
C LYS A 56 -6.04 -22.78 15.53
N ALA A 57 -6.17 -24.08 15.83
CA ALA A 57 -7.33 -24.89 15.46
C ALA A 57 -8.02 -25.48 16.69
N GLY A 58 -9.35 -25.46 16.74
CA GLY A 58 -10.09 -26.08 17.83
C GLY A 58 -10.09 -27.61 17.75
N SER A 59 -10.43 -28.20 16.60
CA SER A 59 -10.59 -29.65 16.48
C SER A 59 -9.50 -30.34 15.67
N ILE A 60 -9.31 -29.96 14.41
CA ILE A 60 -8.43 -30.70 13.49
C ILE A 60 -7.36 -29.76 12.93
N ASN A 61 -6.10 -30.13 13.07
CA ASN A 61 -4.98 -29.44 12.44
C ASN A 61 -4.30 -30.36 11.43
N ILE A 62 -4.46 -30.06 10.15
CA ILE A 62 -3.85 -30.81 9.04
C ILE A 62 -2.65 -30.00 8.54
N GLN A 63 -1.45 -30.33 9.04
CA GLN A 63 -0.24 -29.61 8.66
C GLN A 63 0.23 -30.01 7.26
N GLN A 64 0.28 -31.31 6.99
CA GLN A 64 0.81 -31.83 5.72
C GLN A 64 0.08 -33.10 5.30
N MET A 65 -0.07 -33.28 3.98
CA MET A 65 -0.48 -34.53 3.35
C MET A 65 0.60 -34.96 2.35
N ASN A 66 0.86 -36.26 2.24
CA ASN A 66 1.70 -36.87 1.21
C ASN A 66 3.05 -36.16 0.94
N LYS A 67 3.94 -36.15 1.94
CA LYS A 67 5.30 -35.58 1.86
C LYS A 67 6.29 -36.35 0.96
N ASN A 68 5.84 -37.02 -0.09
CA ASN A 68 6.74 -37.77 -0.97
C ASN A 68 7.61 -36.78 -1.77
N TRP A 69 8.85 -36.59 -1.31
CA TRP A 69 9.92 -35.79 -1.94
C TRP A 69 10.36 -36.30 -3.33
N ILE A 70 9.71 -37.34 -3.85
CA ILE A 70 9.93 -37.89 -5.17
C ILE A 70 8.55 -38.02 -5.79
N SER A 71 8.21 -37.06 -6.66
CA SER A 71 7.16 -37.22 -7.63
C SER A 71 7.51 -38.41 -8.54
N SER A 72 7.05 -39.61 -8.19
CA SER A 72 6.84 -40.61 -9.22
C SER A 72 5.48 -40.32 -9.84
N GLU A 73 5.52 -40.00 -11.13
CA GLU A 73 4.40 -39.90 -12.07
C GLU A 73 3.68 -41.25 -12.22
N ILE A 74 3.21 -41.83 -11.11
CA ILE A 74 2.47 -43.08 -11.12
C ILE A 74 1.09 -42.79 -10.54
N GLY A 75 0.20 -42.42 -11.48
CA GLY A 75 -1.25 -42.49 -11.41
C GLY A 75 -1.86 -42.35 -10.02
N SER A 76 -2.18 -41.13 -9.61
CA SER A 76 -3.23 -40.93 -8.61
C SER A 76 -4.52 -41.48 -9.21
N ASP A 77 -4.91 -42.67 -8.79
CA ASP A 77 -6.24 -43.21 -9.03
C ASP A 77 -7.26 -42.15 -8.56
N GLN A 78 -7.91 -41.45 -9.50
CA GLN A 78 -8.79 -40.29 -9.25
C GLN A 78 -10.08 -40.68 -8.50
N THR A 79 -10.21 -41.94 -8.11
CA THR A 79 -11.43 -42.50 -7.50
C THR A 79 -11.53 -42.24 -5.99
N PHE A 80 -10.45 -41.84 -5.31
CA PHE A 80 -10.47 -41.59 -3.86
C PHE A 80 -9.75 -40.30 -3.47
N PRO A 81 -10.43 -39.34 -2.81
CA PRO A 81 -9.80 -38.09 -2.39
C PRO A 81 -8.79 -38.35 -1.26
N MET A 82 -7.66 -37.64 -1.27
CA MET A 82 -6.62 -37.75 -0.23
C MET A 82 -7.13 -37.33 1.15
N LEU A 83 -8.09 -36.41 1.19
CA LEU A 83 -8.83 -35.99 2.37
C LEU A 83 -10.32 -36.29 2.18
N SER A 84 -10.97 -36.86 3.18
CA SER A 84 -12.42 -37.08 3.17
C SER A 84 -13.01 -36.78 4.53
N ILE A 85 -13.89 -35.80 4.62
CA ILE A 85 -14.63 -35.40 5.82
C ILE A 85 -16.11 -35.48 5.50
N LYS A 86 -16.76 -36.56 5.95
CA LYS A 86 -18.17 -36.84 5.63
C LYS A 86 -19.00 -36.95 6.88
N GLN A 87 -20.17 -36.31 6.88
CA GLN A 87 -21.16 -36.43 7.96
C GLN A 87 -20.55 -36.14 9.35
N CYS A 88 -19.61 -35.20 9.41
CA CYS A 88 -18.99 -34.79 10.66
C CYS A 88 -19.74 -33.58 11.24
N TYR A 89 -19.84 -33.55 12.58
CA TYR A 89 -20.55 -32.53 13.32
C TYR A 89 -19.56 -31.79 14.22
N PHE A 90 -19.38 -30.49 13.97
CA PHE A 90 -18.52 -29.63 14.76
C PHE A 90 -19.38 -28.72 15.65
N ASN A 91 -19.23 -28.86 16.97
CA ASN A 91 -20.07 -28.16 17.93
C ASN A 91 -19.26 -27.30 18.90
N ASP A 92 -19.38 -25.98 18.78
CA ASP A 92 -18.78 -25.00 19.70
C ASP A 92 -17.27 -25.20 19.95
N ASN A 93 -16.51 -25.56 18.91
CA ASN A 93 -15.06 -25.63 18.99
C ASN A 93 -14.45 -24.23 18.90
N LYS A 94 -13.25 -24.05 19.46
CA LYS A 94 -12.63 -22.73 19.61
C LYS A 94 -11.13 -22.74 19.32
N ALA A 95 -10.73 -21.85 18.41
CA ALA A 95 -9.36 -21.38 18.29
C ALA A 95 -9.14 -20.24 19.29
N VAL A 96 -8.34 -20.49 20.33
CA VAL A 96 -8.13 -19.56 21.44
C VAL A 96 -7.32 -18.34 21.00
N LYS A 97 -6.48 -18.48 19.97
CA LYS A 97 -5.69 -17.38 19.38
C LYS A 97 -6.57 -16.15 19.07
N TYR A 98 -7.75 -16.37 18.50
CA TYR A 98 -8.71 -15.30 18.19
C TYR A 98 -9.14 -14.49 19.42
N SER A 99 -9.43 -15.16 20.54
CA SER A 99 -9.83 -14.46 21.76
C SER A 99 -8.67 -13.83 22.52
N THR A 100 -7.45 -14.28 22.28
CA THR A 100 -6.24 -13.77 22.94
C THR A 100 -5.62 -12.60 22.19
N ILE A 101 -5.69 -12.61 20.85
CA ILE A 101 -5.11 -11.58 19.99
C ILE A 101 -6.23 -10.87 19.26
N GLN A 102 -6.49 -9.63 19.64
CA GLN A 102 -7.52 -8.81 19.01
C GLN A 102 -7.10 -8.24 17.65
N GLU A 103 -5.80 -8.28 17.33
CA GLU A 103 -5.26 -7.86 16.04
C GLU A 103 -5.63 -8.87 14.93
N LEU A 104 -6.60 -8.51 14.08
CA LEU A 104 -7.15 -9.39 13.04
C LEU A 104 -6.14 -9.78 11.95
N ASN A 105 -5.20 -8.89 11.62
CA ASN A 105 -4.10 -9.18 10.70
C ASN A 105 -3.20 -10.33 11.20
N LEU A 106 -3.09 -10.55 12.52
CA LEU A 106 -2.35 -11.67 13.10
C LEU A 106 -3.17 -12.97 13.16
N ASN A 107 -4.46 -12.92 12.85
CA ASN A 107 -5.41 -14.05 12.90
C ASN A 107 -5.71 -14.65 11.51
N GLY A 108 -4.77 -14.60 10.56
CA GLY A 108 -4.96 -15.19 9.22
C GLY A 108 -5.07 -16.72 9.23
N ASP A 109 -4.36 -17.37 10.14
CA ASP A 109 -4.11 -18.81 10.20
C ASP A 109 -4.91 -19.52 11.32
N ILE A 110 -6.15 -19.09 11.57
CA ILE A 110 -7.02 -19.72 12.58
C ILE A 110 -8.22 -20.43 11.95
N GLY A 111 -8.69 -21.49 12.61
CA GLY A 111 -9.92 -22.18 12.25
C GLY A 111 -10.55 -22.84 13.47
N ASN A 112 -11.73 -22.37 13.89
CA ASN A 112 -12.37 -22.87 15.09
C ASN A 112 -12.63 -24.39 15.02
N ASP A 113 -12.92 -24.92 13.83
CA ASP A 113 -13.11 -26.35 13.61
C ASP A 113 -11.86 -27.01 13.06
N MET A 114 -11.34 -26.49 11.95
CA MET A 114 -10.14 -27.07 11.33
C MET A 114 -9.23 -26.06 10.69
N ILE A 115 -7.97 -26.45 10.56
CA ILE A 115 -6.98 -25.81 9.72
C ILE A 115 -6.46 -26.81 8.69
N ILE A 116 -6.32 -26.32 7.46
CA ILE A 116 -5.81 -27.05 6.32
C ILE A 116 -4.58 -26.31 5.78
N ASP A 117 -3.39 -26.74 6.21
CA ASP A 117 -2.12 -26.08 5.85
C ASP A 117 -1.41 -26.73 4.66
N TYR A 118 -1.94 -27.85 4.16
CA TYR A 118 -1.45 -28.48 2.94
C TYR A 118 -1.90 -27.71 1.68
N ILE A 119 -1.07 -27.73 0.63
CA ILE A 119 -1.38 -27.11 -0.66
C ILE A 119 -2.45 -27.95 -1.37
N TYR A 120 -3.70 -27.57 -1.19
CA TYR A 120 -4.81 -28.04 -2.01
C TYR A 120 -5.19 -26.99 -3.04
N THR A 121 -5.69 -27.43 -4.18
CA THR A 121 -6.56 -26.61 -5.01
C THR A 121 -7.90 -26.40 -4.32
N LYS A 122 -8.56 -25.28 -4.62
CA LYS A 122 -9.92 -24.99 -4.13
C LYS A 122 -10.89 -26.15 -4.38
N ASN A 123 -10.82 -26.79 -5.54
CA ASN A 123 -11.69 -27.90 -5.93
C ASN A 123 -11.45 -29.15 -5.09
N GLU A 124 -10.20 -29.47 -4.74
CA GLU A 124 -9.88 -30.62 -3.89
C GLU A 124 -10.48 -30.46 -2.49
N ILE A 125 -10.41 -29.27 -1.89
CA ILE A 125 -11.02 -29.01 -0.57
C ILE A 125 -12.55 -29.15 -0.65
N VAL A 126 -13.17 -28.54 -1.66
CA VAL A 126 -14.63 -28.59 -1.86
C VAL A 126 -15.12 -30.03 -2.02
N GLN A 127 -14.40 -30.87 -2.77
CA GLN A 127 -14.76 -32.28 -2.95
C GLN A 127 -14.49 -33.13 -1.70
N SER A 128 -13.58 -32.70 -0.84
CA SER A 128 -13.17 -33.45 0.36
C SER A 128 -14.18 -33.33 1.51
N ILE A 129 -14.98 -32.26 1.57
CA ILE A 129 -15.93 -32.00 2.67
C ILE A 129 -17.36 -32.15 2.17
N ASN A 130 -18.09 -33.12 2.71
CA ASN A 130 -19.46 -33.42 2.28
C ASN A 130 -20.38 -33.67 3.48
N SER A 131 -21.59 -33.09 3.43
CA SER A 131 -22.67 -33.34 4.39
C SER A 131 -22.25 -33.15 5.86
N SER A 132 -21.29 -32.26 6.11
CA SER A 132 -20.79 -31.93 7.45
C SER A 132 -21.34 -30.57 7.87
N ASN A 133 -21.48 -30.33 9.17
CA ASN A 133 -22.02 -29.07 9.68
C ASN A 133 -21.23 -28.54 10.88
N SER A 134 -21.43 -27.26 11.17
CA SER A 134 -20.74 -26.59 12.27
C SER A 134 -21.63 -25.54 12.95
N SER A 135 -21.63 -25.54 14.29
CA SER A 135 -22.16 -24.43 15.12
C SER A 135 -21.09 -23.45 15.61
N SER A 136 -19.80 -23.80 15.45
CA SER A 136 -18.67 -23.00 15.89
C SER A 136 -18.63 -21.61 15.24
N ALA A 137 -17.93 -20.68 15.89
CA ALA A 137 -17.73 -19.33 15.38
C ALA A 137 -16.90 -19.32 14.08
N VAL A 138 -17.03 -18.24 13.29
CA VAL A 138 -16.16 -18.00 12.13
C VAL A 138 -14.80 -17.44 12.59
N PRO A 139 -13.70 -17.71 11.86
CA PRO A 139 -13.61 -18.66 10.76
C PRO A 139 -13.67 -20.09 11.28
N LYS A 140 -14.38 -20.97 10.58
CA LYS A 140 -14.51 -22.39 10.93
C LYS A 140 -13.38 -23.20 10.33
N ILE A 141 -13.08 -22.93 9.07
CA ILE A 141 -11.98 -23.53 8.32
C ILE A 141 -10.93 -22.45 8.04
N GLY A 142 -9.71 -22.68 8.51
CA GLY A 142 -8.55 -21.82 8.29
C GLY A 142 -7.45 -22.46 7.45
N SER A 143 -6.44 -21.67 7.11
CA SER A 143 -5.21 -22.11 6.41
C SER A 143 -4.09 -21.11 6.66
N ILE A 144 -2.84 -21.57 6.68
CA ILE A 144 -1.64 -20.70 6.57
C ILE A 144 -1.50 -20.06 5.19
N HIS A 145 -2.17 -20.60 4.17
CA HIS A 145 -2.11 -20.04 2.82
C HIS A 145 -3.09 -18.89 2.70
N ASN A 146 -2.60 -17.69 2.39
CA ASN A 146 -3.41 -16.49 2.30
C ASN A 146 -4.62 -16.63 1.36
N SER A 147 -4.50 -17.38 0.25
CA SER A 147 -5.62 -17.66 -0.66
C SER A 147 -6.79 -18.41 -0.01
N PHE A 148 -6.58 -19.04 1.15
CA PHE A 148 -7.58 -19.86 1.86
C PHE A 148 -7.76 -19.47 3.33
N ALA A 149 -7.10 -18.39 3.76
CA ALA A 149 -7.17 -17.85 5.12
C ALA A 149 -8.54 -17.26 5.44
N LYS A 150 -8.86 -17.11 6.73
CA LYS A 150 -10.05 -16.36 7.22
C LYS A 150 -11.41 -16.86 6.72
N GLY A 151 -11.65 -18.18 6.73
CA GLY A 151 -13.01 -18.73 6.61
C GLY A 151 -13.55 -18.88 5.18
N VAL A 152 -12.67 -18.89 4.17
CA VAL A 152 -13.02 -19.08 2.74
C VAL A 152 -13.92 -20.30 2.51
N PHE A 153 -13.73 -21.34 3.30
CA PHE A 153 -14.42 -22.62 3.17
C PHE A 153 -15.54 -22.84 4.18
N ASP A 154 -15.89 -21.84 4.98
CA ASP A 154 -16.92 -21.97 6.03
C ASP A 154 -18.28 -22.40 5.48
N TYR A 155 -18.59 -22.04 4.23
CA TYR A 155 -19.80 -22.45 3.53
C TYR A 155 -19.91 -23.98 3.34
N LEU A 156 -18.79 -24.72 3.36
CA LEU A 156 -18.78 -26.18 3.27
C LEU A 156 -19.34 -26.86 4.53
N LEU A 157 -19.43 -26.14 5.66
CA LEU A 157 -19.92 -26.66 6.93
C LEU A 157 -21.33 -26.14 7.29
N PHE A 158 -22.18 -25.87 6.29
CA PHE A 158 -23.61 -25.52 6.41
C PHE A 158 -23.96 -24.72 7.68
N ALA A 159 -23.54 -23.44 7.72
CA ALA A 159 -23.63 -22.59 8.89
C ALA A 159 -24.91 -21.74 8.91
N ARG A 160 -25.63 -21.69 10.04
CA ARG A 160 -26.76 -20.74 10.25
C ARG A 160 -26.32 -19.28 10.48
N ARG A 161 -25.01 -18.99 10.58
CA ARG A 161 -24.47 -17.70 11.10
C ARG A 161 -23.56 -16.93 10.15
N THR A 162 -23.37 -17.38 8.91
CA THR A 162 -22.58 -16.64 7.93
C THR A 162 -23.46 -15.56 7.31
N ALA A 163 -23.27 -14.30 7.69
CA ALA A 163 -23.93 -13.18 7.04
C ALA A 163 -23.31 -12.99 5.65
N GLU A 164 -24.12 -13.10 4.59
CA GLU A 164 -23.69 -12.76 3.22
C GLU A 164 -23.64 -11.24 3.02
N VAL A 165 -24.30 -10.47 3.90
CA VAL A 165 -24.37 -9.01 3.85
C VAL A 165 -24.08 -8.43 5.24
N ALA A 166 -23.19 -7.44 5.31
CA ALA A 166 -22.89 -6.68 6.52
C ALA A 166 -23.00 -5.16 6.26
N TYR A 167 -23.32 -4.41 7.31
CA TYR A 167 -23.33 -2.95 7.31
C TYR A 167 -22.25 -2.44 8.27
N VAL A 168 -21.55 -1.38 7.87
CA VAL A 168 -20.43 -0.77 8.62
C VAL A 168 -20.67 0.71 8.81
N SER A 169 -20.48 1.21 10.03
CA SER A 169 -20.65 2.61 10.41
C SER A 169 -19.60 3.02 11.42
N VAL A 170 -19.14 4.28 11.38
CA VAL A 170 -18.18 4.83 12.36
C VAL A 170 -18.73 4.79 13.79
N ASP A 171 -20.05 4.77 13.96
CA ASP A 171 -20.72 4.63 15.26
C ASP A 171 -21.06 3.16 15.61
N GLY A 172 -20.62 2.21 14.78
CA GLY A 172 -20.86 0.78 14.95
C GLY A 172 -20.01 0.14 16.07
N THR A 173 -20.12 -1.17 16.21
CA THR A 173 -19.35 -1.94 17.20
C THR A 173 -18.76 -3.22 16.62
N ASP A 174 -17.47 -3.45 16.84
CA ASP A 174 -16.77 -4.69 16.45
C ASP A 174 -16.95 -5.79 17.51
N GLN A 175 -18.20 -6.20 17.69
CA GLN A 175 -18.57 -7.33 18.54
C GLN A 175 -19.53 -8.23 17.78
N ILE A 176 -19.32 -9.55 17.85
CA ILE A 176 -20.21 -10.53 17.22
C ILE A 176 -21.34 -10.93 18.17
N THR A 177 -22.56 -10.56 17.80
CA THR A 177 -23.83 -10.92 18.43
C THR A 177 -24.77 -11.53 17.39
N SER A 178 -25.98 -11.91 17.78
CA SER A 178 -26.99 -12.40 16.83
C SER A 178 -27.51 -11.35 15.84
N VAL A 179 -27.22 -10.07 16.07
CA VAL A 179 -27.71 -8.94 15.25
C VAL A 179 -26.59 -8.10 14.65
N SER A 180 -25.32 -8.42 14.93
CA SER A 180 -24.18 -7.65 14.45
C SER A 180 -24.08 -7.67 12.92
N GLY A 181 -23.70 -6.53 12.34
CA GLY A 181 -23.61 -6.36 10.89
C GLY A 181 -24.97 -6.15 10.22
N GLN A 182 -26.08 -6.13 10.96
CA GLN A 182 -27.37 -5.68 10.42
C GLN A 182 -27.36 -4.15 10.25
N LYS A 183 -28.21 -3.62 9.36
CA LYS A 183 -28.34 -2.18 9.13
C LYS A 183 -28.56 -1.37 10.41
N THR A 184 -29.33 -1.92 11.36
CA THR A 184 -29.63 -1.29 12.66
C THR A 184 -28.55 -1.49 13.72
N ASN A 185 -27.63 -2.43 13.51
CA ASN A 185 -26.52 -2.74 14.42
C ASN A 185 -25.24 -2.96 13.59
N PRO A 186 -24.72 -1.91 12.93
CA PRO A 186 -23.57 -2.01 12.04
C PRO A 186 -22.28 -2.35 12.80
N LEU A 187 -21.34 -2.95 12.09
CA LEU A 187 -19.97 -3.14 12.56
C LEU A 187 -19.20 -1.80 12.50
N HIS A 188 -18.11 -1.68 13.27
CA HIS A 188 -17.35 -0.43 13.37
C HIS A 188 -16.33 -0.30 12.22
N THR A 189 -15.61 -1.38 11.90
CA THR A 189 -14.56 -1.38 10.87
C THR A 189 -14.90 -2.28 9.67
N ILE A 190 -14.35 -1.93 8.52
CA ILE A 190 -14.45 -2.70 7.29
C ILE A 190 -13.54 -3.93 7.38
N GLU A 191 -12.36 -3.83 8.01
CA GLU A 191 -11.48 -4.98 8.29
C GLU A 191 -12.23 -6.05 9.09
N PHE A 192 -12.92 -5.67 10.16
CA PHE A 192 -13.70 -6.62 10.97
C PHE A 192 -14.88 -7.20 10.19
N ALA A 193 -15.59 -6.38 9.41
CA ALA A 193 -16.66 -6.86 8.54
C ALA A 193 -16.14 -7.85 7.48
N ALA A 194 -15.01 -7.58 6.83
CA ALA A 194 -14.40 -8.47 5.85
C ALA A 194 -13.97 -9.81 6.48
N PHE A 195 -13.49 -9.78 7.73
CA PHE A 195 -13.12 -10.99 8.46
C PHE A 195 -14.34 -11.88 8.81
N HIS A 196 -15.49 -11.27 9.09
CA HIS A 196 -16.69 -11.98 9.57
C HIS A 196 -17.77 -12.21 8.50
N THR A 197 -17.64 -11.62 7.31
CA THR A 197 -18.58 -11.76 6.20
C THR A 197 -18.03 -12.77 5.19
N THR A 198 -18.53 -13.99 5.20
CA THR A 198 -18.07 -15.05 4.31
C THR A 198 -18.97 -15.17 3.08
N SER A 199 -18.40 -15.26 1.89
CA SER A 199 -19.16 -15.55 0.67
C SER A 199 -19.54 -17.05 0.61
N SER A 200 -20.67 -17.38 -0.01
CA SER A 200 -21.00 -18.77 -0.34
C SER A 200 -20.38 -19.17 -1.70
N GLN A 201 -20.49 -20.45 -2.08
CA GLN A 201 -19.98 -20.94 -3.37
C GLN A 201 -20.56 -20.16 -4.58
N THR A 202 -21.77 -19.65 -4.44
CA THR A 202 -22.55 -19.06 -5.54
C THR A 202 -22.86 -17.59 -5.36
N ARG A 203 -22.63 -17.00 -4.17
CA ARG A 203 -22.94 -15.60 -3.89
C ARG A 203 -21.75 -14.88 -3.31
N LYS A 204 -21.50 -13.69 -3.85
CA LYS A 204 -20.52 -12.74 -3.32
C LYS A 204 -20.98 -12.24 -1.95
N SER A 205 -20.05 -12.10 -1.00
CA SER A 205 -20.32 -11.34 0.22
C SER A 205 -20.39 -9.85 -0.11
N GLN A 206 -21.21 -9.10 0.63
CA GLN A 206 -21.38 -7.66 0.43
C GLN A 206 -21.27 -6.89 1.74
N ILE A 207 -20.50 -5.82 1.73
CA ILE A 207 -20.35 -4.87 2.84
C ILE A 207 -20.87 -3.52 2.37
N PHE A 208 -21.85 -2.98 3.09
CA PHE A 208 -22.39 -1.64 2.89
C PHE A 208 -21.79 -0.68 3.91
N VAL A 209 -21.17 0.39 3.43
CA VAL A 209 -20.42 1.34 4.26
C VAL A 209 -21.19 2.66 4.33
N PHE A 210 -21.61 3.02 5.54
CA PHE A 210 -22.26 4.29 5.83
C PHE A 210 -21.29 5.49 5.66
N PRO A 211 -21.79 6.73 5.66
CA PRO A 211 -20.94 7.93 5.68
C PRO A 211 -19.91 7.90 6.83
N GLY A 212 -18.65 8.24 6.53
CA GLY A 212 -17.59 8.32 7.54
C GLY A 212 -16.20 7.99 6.99
N VAL A 213 -15.18 8.32 7.79
CA VAL A 213 -13.79 7.95 7.52
C VAL A 213 -13.43 6.74 8.38
N PHE A 214 -13.18 5.61 7.71
CA PHE A 214 -12.85 4.33 8.32
C PHE A 214 -11.36 4.14 8.30
N LYS A 215 -10.75 4.18 9.48
CA LYS A 215 -9.31 3.98 9.66
C LYS A 215 -9.04 2.48 9.76
N GLU A 216 -8.45 1.93 8.72
CA GLU A 216 -8.20 0.51 8.58
C GLU A 216 -6.71 0.22 8.68
N ARG A 217 -6.36 -0.98 9.15
CA ARG A 217 -4.98 -1.48 9.11
C ARG A 217 -4.76 -2.35 7.89
N LEU A 218 -5.67 -3.30 7.67
CA LEU A 218 -5.59 -4.21 6.54
C LEU A 218 -6.96 -4.78 6.19
N ILE A 219 -7.46 -4.49 5.00
CA ILE A 219 -8.61 -5.21 4.44
C ILE A 219 -8.09 -6.39 3.62
N PHE A 220 -8.36 -7.60 4.08
CA PHE A 220 -7.87 -8.82 3.45
C PHE A 220 -8.97 -9.59 2.74
N VAL A 221 -8.73 -10.02 1.50
CA VAL A 221 -9.64 -10.83 0.68
C VAL A 221 -8.91 -12.03 0.10
N GLY A 222 -9.16 -13.24 0.62
CA GLY A 222 -8.54 -14.48 0.13
C GLY A 222 -9.57 -15.42 -0.52
N GLY A 223 -9.33 -15.97 -1.71
CA GLY A 223 -10.04 -17.14 -2.28
C GLY A 223 -11.55 -17.03 -2.52
N HIS A 224 -12.14 -15.88 -2.24
CA HIS A 224 -13.58 -15.66 -2.17
C HIS A 224 -13.96 -14.31 -2.81
N SER A 225 -15.25 -14.07 -3.00
CA SER A 225 -15.73 -12.84 -3.67
C SER A 225 -16.37 -11.87 -2.69
N LEU A 226 -15.84 -10.66 -2.61
CA LEU A 226 -16.30 -9.59 -1.74
C LEU A 226 -16.68 -8.34 -2.54
N ILE A 227 -17.80 -7.72 -2.20
CA ILE A 227 -18.22 -6.40 -2.69
C ILE A 227 -18.20 -5.44 -1.51
N ILE A 228 -17.55 -4.29 -1.65
CA ILE A 228 -17.60 -3.19 -0.66
C ILE A 228 -18.25 -1.99 -1.36
N THR A 229 -19.38 -1.55 -0.82
CA THR A 229 -20.23 -0.51 -1.39
C THR A 229 -20.34 0.67 -0.43
N GLY A 230 -19.79 1.82 -0.83
CA GLY A 230 -19.90 3.07 -0.09
C GLY A 230 -21.19 3.84 -0.35
N THR A 231 -21.29 5.00 0.30
CA THR A 231 -22.41 5.93 0.18
C THR A 231 -22.11 7.00 -0.86
N ALA A 232 -23.04 7.22 -1.79
CA ALA A 232 -22.92 8.24 -2.83
C ALA A 232 -22.99 9.67 -2.29
N GLU A 233 -22.40 10.62 -3.02
CA GLU A 233 -22.46 12.05 -2.68
C GLU A 233 -23.92 12.52 -2.54
N GLY A 234 -24.23 13.26 -1.47
CA GLY A 234 -25.59 13.71 -1.17
C GLY A 234 -26.53 12.64 -0.59
N SER A 235 -26.08 11.39 -0.46
CA SER A 235 -26.82 10.31 0.20
C SER A 235 -26.38 10.15 1.65
N ILE A 236 -27.31 9.68 2.49
CA ILE A 236 -27.06 9.39 3.92
C ILE A 236 -26.91 7.90 4.22
N GLU A 237 -27.19 7.03 3.24
CA GLU A 237 -27.08 5.59 3.36
C GLU A 237 -26.53 4.99 2.05
N PRO A 238 -25.81 3.87 2.12
CA PRO A 238 -25.33 3.17 0.93
C PRO A 238 -26.48 2.47 0.20
N ILE A 239 -26.40 2.43 -1.13
CA ILE A 239 -27.40 1.82 -2.02
C ILE A 239 -26.77 0.72 -2.88
N SER A 240 -27.58 -0.22 -3.36
CA SER A 240 -27.10 -1.36 -4.16
C SER A 240 -26.99 -1.08 -5.66
N THR A 241 -27.50 0.05 -6.14
CA THR A 241 -27.56 0.39 -7.57
C THR A 241 -27.10 1.82 -7.79
N PHE A 242 -26.08 2.00 -8.64
CA PHE A 242 -25.53 3.31 -8.98
C PHE A 242 -25.90 3.72 -10.41
N GLN A 243 -26.15 5.01 -10.59
CA GLN A 243 -26.28 5.67 -11.88
C GLN A 243 -24.91 6.20 -12.34
N LYS A 244 -24.75 6.40 -13.65
CA LYS A 244 -23.49 6.94 -14.22
C LYS A 244 -23.07 8.30 -13.66
N SER A 245 -24.03 9.07 -13.13
CA SER A 245 -23.80 10.37 -12.51
C SER A 245 -23.32 10.29 -11.06
N ASP A 246 -23.38 9.11 -10.43
CA ASP A 246 -23.07 8.97 -9.02
C ASP A 246 -21.57 9.16 -8.79
N LYS A 247 -21.26 9.95 -7.76
CA LYS A 247 -19.90 10.22 -7.32
C LYS A 247 -19.67 9.57 -5.96
N PRO A 248 -18.44 9.11 -5.68
CA PRO A 248 -18.09 8.61 -4.36
C PRO A 248 -18.38 9.69 -3.33
N GLY A 249 -19.23 9.36 -2.36
CA GLY A 249 -19.67 10.29 -1.32
C GLY A 249 -18.79 10.22 -0.07
N PRO A 250 -19.39 10.38 1.13
CA PRO A 250 -18.64 10.54 2.38
C PRO A 250 -18.04 9.25 2.96
N SER A 251 -18.16 8.10 2.29
CA SER A 251 -17.58 6.83 2.75
C SER A 251 -16.12 6.71 2.31
N ALA A 252 -15.19 6.95 3.22
CA ALA A 252 -13.76 6.92 2.96
C ALA A 252 -13.06 5.79 3.73
N ILE A 253 -12.25 5.00 3.04
CA ILE A 253 -11.30 4.06 3.63
C ILE A 253 -9.97 4.78 3.71
N GLN A 254 -9.44 4.93 4.91
CA GLN A 254 -8.14 5.57 5.16
C GLN A 254 -7.23 4.56 5.86
N ASP A 255 -5.97 4.57 5.47
CA ASP A 255 -4.91 3.84 6.14
C ASP A 255 -4.64 4.40 7.56
N THR A 256 -3.94 3.61 8.36
CA THR A 256 -3.46 3.98 9.70
C THR A 256 -1.94 4.08 9.68
N ILE A 257 -1.38 4.98 10.49
CA ILE A 257 0.07 5.23 10.58
C ILE A 257 0.88 3.96 10.94
N ASP A 258 0.22 2.92 11.48
CA ASP A 258 0.81 1.65 11.90
C ASP A 258 1.00 0.62 10.75
N ILE A 259 0.70 0.95 9.50
CA ILE A 259 0.72 -0.03 8.40
C ILE A 259 2.13 -0.18 7.83
N TYR A 260 2.53 -1.44 7.65
CA TYR A 260 3.87 -1.76 7.17
C TYR A 260 3.99 -1.85 5.65
N GLN A 261 2.93 -2.16 4.88
CA GLN A 261 3.01 -2.34 3.42
C GLN A 261 1.71 -2.04 2.64
N ASP A 262 0.58 -2.70 2.93
CA ASP A 262 -0.62 -2.61 2.06
C ASP A 262 -1.91 -2.33 2.84
N LEU A 263 -2.80 -1.49 2.30
CA LEU A 263 -4.13 -1.21 2.89
C LEU A 263 -5.15 -2.29 2.54
N ILE A 264 -5.19 -2.73 1.27
CA ILE A 264 -6.08 -3.78 0.79
C ILE A 264 -5.24 -4.88 0.14
N GLN A 265 -5.40 -6.14 0.57
CA GLN A 265 -4.72 -7.29 -0.01
C GLN A 265 -5.70 -8.30 -0.58
N ILE A 266 -5.43 -8.75 -1.80
CA ILE A 266 -6.24 -9.75 -2.51
C ILE A 266 -5.38 -10.95 -2.85
N TYR A 267 -5.76 -12.15 -2.41
CA TYR A 267 -5.07 -13.41 -2.69
C TYR A 267 -6.02 -14.41 -3.35
N ASP A 268 -5.89 -14.61 -4.68
CA ASP A 268 -6.79 -15.47 -5.48
C ASP A 268 -8.30 -15.23 -5.22
N GLY A 269 -8.66 -14.01 -4.80
CA GLY A 269 -10.01 -13.57 -4.49
C GLY A 269 -10.55 -12.59 -5.52
N ILE A 270 -11.85 -12.29 -5.45
CA ILE A 270 -12.49 -11.29 -6.32
C ILE A 270 -12.98 -10.15 -5.44
N LEU A 271 -12.47 -8.94 -5.65
CA LEU A 271 -12.93 -7.73 -4.95
C LEU A 271 -13.69 -6.81 -5.91
N SER A 272 -14.83 -6.29 -5.48
CA SER A 272 -15.52 -5.20 -6.16
C SER A 272 -15.68 -4.01 -5.22
N LEU A 273 -15.08 -2.88 -5.57
CA LEU A 273 -15.18 -1.62 -4.83
C LEU A 273 -16.15 -0.69 -5.57
N GLN A 274 -17.14 -0.16 -4.85
CA GLN A 274 -18.18 0.68 -5.44
C GLN A 274 -18.41 1.92 -4.60
N CYS A 275 -18.35 3.11 -5.21
CA CYS A 275 -18.73 4.37 -4.58
C CYS A 275 -17.98 4.73 -3.28
N LEU A 276 -16.66 4.47 -3.25
CA LEU A 276 -15.80 4.71 -2.09
C LEU A 276 -14.73 5.76 -2.39
N VAL A 277 -14.27 6.45 -1.35
CA VAL A 277 -13.01 7.20 -1.39
C VAL A 277 -11.93 6.35 -0.73
N ILE A 278 -10.82 6.05 -1.40
CA ILE A 278 -9.65 5.41 -0.80
C ILE A 278 -8.60 6.48 -0.57
N GLN A 279 -8.14 6.58 0.67
CA GLN A 279 -7.28 7.65 1.17
C GLN A 279 -5.98 7.08 1.74
N GLU A 280 -4.86 7.71 1.38
CA GLU A 280 -3.56 7.49 2.00
C GLU A 280 -3.15 8.72 2.80
N ASP A 281 -2.85 8.52 4.08
CA ASP A 281 -2.33 9.48 5.02
C ASP A 281 -0.82 9.64 4.81
N ASN A 282 -0.47 10.50 3.86
CA ASN A 282 0.92 10.77 3.52
C ASN A 282 1.59 11.79 4.46
N ASN A 283 1.18 11.84 5.74
CA ASN A 283 1.83 12.66 6.76
C ASN A 283 3.11 12.00 7.32
N ASN A 284 3.39 10.73 6.97
CA ASN A 284 4.54 10.01 7.50
C ASN A 284 5.85 10.46 6.85
N ILE A 285 6.88 10.67 7.66
CA ILE A 285 8.16 11.29 7.23
C ILE A 285 9.11 10.23 6.64
N THR A 286 8.86 8.94 6.92
CA THR A 286 9.70 7.85 6.44
C THR A 286 9.12 7.27 5.15
N PRO A 287 9.84 7.28 4.02
CA PRO A 287 9.39 6.62 2.80
C PRO A 287 9.39 5.11 3.02
N VAL A 288 8.23 4.55 3.32
CA VAL A 288 7.99 3.11 3.35
C VAL A 288 7.20 2.77 2.08
N PRO A 289 7.58 1.74 1.31
CA PRO A 289 6.78 1.31 0.18
C PRO A 289 5.38 0.93 0.67
N PHE A 290 4.38 1.70 0.23
CA PHE A 290 2.98 1.52 0.57
C PHE A 290 2.15 1.30 -0.69
N ASN A 291 1.30 0.27 -0.69
CA ASN A 291 0.31 0.06 -1.74
C ASN A 291 -1.10 0.21 -1.17
N MET A 292 -1.92 1.07 -1.77
CA MET A 292 -3.35 1.12 -1.42
C MET A 292 -4.06 -0.21 -1.70
N ILE A 293 -3.66 -0.92 -2.77
CA ILE A 293 -4.22 -2.21 -3.16
C ILE A 293 -3.10 -3.10 -3.70
N ALA A 294 -2.89 -4.26 -3.08
CA ALA A 294 -1.98 -5.30 -3.52
C ALA A 294 -2.77 -6.54 -3.99
N ILE A 295 -2.42 -7.04 -5.18
CA ILE A 295 -3.11 -8.15 -5.85
C ILE A 295 -2.12 -9.30 -6.05
N HIS A 296 -2.47 -10.47 -5.53
CA HIS A 296 -1.62 -11.64 -5.49
C HIS A 296 -2.36 -12.87 -6.02
N GLY A 297 -1.64 -13.73 -6.73
CA GLY A 297 -2.17 -14.97 -7.29
C GLY A 297 -2.71 -14.80 -8.71
N THR A 298 -3.02 -15.93 -9.36
CA THR A 298 -3.42 -15.97 -10.78
C THR A 298 -4.92 -15.89 -10.97
N LEU A 299 -5.70 -16.12 -9.91
CA LEU A 299 -7.16 -16.07 -9.93
C LEU A 299 -7.71 -14.77 -9.32
N ALA A 300 -6.83 -13.90 -8.83
CA ALA A 300 -7.24 -12.65 -8.23
C ALA A 300 -7.83 -11.69 -9.27
N ASN A 301 -8.93 -11.03 -8.91
CA ASN A 301 -9.60 -10.06 -9.78
C ASN A 301 -10.12 -8.89 -8.96
N ILE A 302 -10.04 -7.69 -9.52
CA ILE A 302 -10.58 -6.47 -8.91
C ILE A 302 -11.46 -5.72 -9.91
N THR A 303 -12.57 -5.19 -9.43
CA THR A 303 -13.43 -4.25 -10.16
C THR A 303 -13.61 -3.00 -9.32
N ILE A 304 -13.42 -1.83 -9.92
CA ILE A 304 -13.48 -0.54 -9.21
C ILE A 304 -14.43 0.37 -9.98
N GLU A 305 -15.55 0.75 -9.35
CA GLU A 305 -16.61 1.53 -9.97
C GLU A 305 -16.94 2.74 -9.10
N TYR A 306 -17.00 3.93 -9.71
CA TYR A 306 -17.36 5.17 -9.02
C TYR A 306 -16.52 5.47 -7.77
N CYS A 307 -15.27 5.03 -7.72
CA CYS A 307 -14.36 5.27 -6.60
C CYS A 307 -13.40 6.43 -6.88
N ALA A 308 -12.88 7.06 -5.83
CA ALA A 308 -11.82 8.07 -5.92
C ALA A 308 -10.63 7.67 -5.04
N PHE A 309 -9.42 7.79 -5.58
CA PHE A 309 -8.18 7.61 -4.82
C PHE A 309 -7.59 8.98 -4.51
N LYS A 310 -7.24 9.22 -3.25
CA LYS A 310 -6.74 10.51 -2.77
C LYS A 310 -5.60 10.30 -1.79
N THR A 311 -4.68 11.25 -1.75
CA THR A 311 -3.77 11.39 -0.62
C THR A 311 -4.31 12.47 0.30
N VAL A 312 -4.31 12.21 1.60
CA VAL A 312 -4.58 13.20 2.63
C VAL A 312 -3.23 13.76 3.05
N ASN A 313 -2.73 14.71 2.27
CA ASN A 313 -1.59 15.49 2.69
C ASN A 313 -2.11 16.67 3.50
N SER A 314 -1.76 16.77 4.78
CA SER A 314 -2.10 17.97 5.56
C SER A 314 -1.40 19.23 5.02
N ARG A 315 -0.42 19.06 4.13
CA ARG A 315 0.43 20.10 3.53
C ARG A 315 -0.03 20.42 2.10
N ALA A 316 -0.81 21.49 1.98
CA ALA A 316 -1.36 21.98 0.71
C ALA A 316 -0.36 22.81 -0.13
N GLY A 317 0.89 22.98 0.35
CA GLY A 317 1.85 23.90 -0.27
C GLY A 317 1.61 25.36 0.07
N GLU A 318 0.71 25.63 1.01
CA GLU A 318 0.48 26.97 1.55
C GLU A 318 1.58 27.37 2.53
N LYS A 319 1.80 28.67 2.73
CA LYS A 319 2.85 29.20 3.63
C LYS A 319 2.79 28.61 5.05
N HIS A 320 1.59 28.32 5.55
CA HIS A 320 1.37 27.76 6.89
C HIS A 320 1.25 26.23 6.90
N SER A 321 1.25 25.59 5.72
CA SER A 321 1.28 24.14 5.54
C SER A 321 2.15 23.75 4.33
N PRO A 322 3.47 24.03 4.40
CA PRO A 322 4.37 23.87 3.26
C PRO A 322 4.64 22.39 2.96
N LEU A 323 4.88 22.10 1.68
CA LEU A 323 5.35 20.79 1.22
C LEU A 323 6.72 20.45 1.84
N ILE A 324 7.04 19.16 1.92
CA ILE A 324 8.24 18.68 2.64
C ILE A 324 9.50 18.84 1.76
N SER A 325 9.37 18.66 0.45
CA SER A 325 10.48 18.66 -0.49
C SER A 325 10.20 19.50 -1.74
N ILE A 326 11.26 19.91 -2.43
CA ILE A 326 11.20 20.62 -3.71
C ILE A 326 10.67 19.67 -4.80
N SER A 327 11.08 18.41 -4.77
CA SER A 327 10.55 17.35 -5.65
C SER A 327 9.04 17.17 -5.53
N GLN A 328 8.49 17.21 -4.31
CA GLN A 328 7.03 17.19 -4.09
C GLN A 328 6.36 18.43 -4.66
N ALA A 329 6.97 19.61 -4.47
CA ALA A 329 6.45 20.86 -5.04
C ALA A 329 6.41 20.80 -6.58
N LEU A 330 7.47 20.33 -7.24
CA LEU A 330 7.51 20.13 -8.69
C LEU A 330 6.40 19.21 -9.19
N ALA A 331 6.13 18.11 -8.48
CA ALA A 331 5.04 17.18 -8.83
C ALA A 331 3.65 17.79 -8.64
N PHE A 332 3.51 18.79 -7.75
CA PHE A 332 2.25 19.46 -7.45
C PHE A 332 1.90 20.57 -8.46
N LEU A 333 2.88 21.10 -9.19
CA LEU A 333 2.66 22.21 -10.12
C LEU A 333 1.83 21.78 -11.33
N ASN A 334 0.80 22.56 -11.64
CA ASN A 334 0.12 22.48 -12.93
C ASN A 334 1.04 23.00 -14.04
N ARG A 335 1.13 22.27 -15.16
CA ARG A 335 1.97 22.63 -16.32
C ARG A 335 1.27 23.51 -17.36
N SER A 336 0.07 24.00 -17.08
CA SER A 336 -0.61 24.98 -17.94
C SER A 336 0.12 26.33 -18.01
N ASN A 337 -0.27 27.17 -18.98
CA ASN A 337 0.30 28.50 -19.32
C ASN A 337 0.80 29.36 -18.13
N GLY A 338 1.75 30.24 -18.42
CA GLY A 338 2.42 31.11 -17.46
C GLY A 338 3.55 30.41 -16.69
N TYR A 339 4.33 31.18 -15.92
CA TYR A 339 5.37 30.61 -15.07
C TYR A 339 4.78 30.04 -13.78
N LYS A 340 5.56 29.21 -13.10
CA LYS A 340 5.22 28.65 -11.79
C LYS A 340 6.33 29.03 -10.82
N GLU A 341 6.00 29.22 -9.55
CA GLU A 341 6.98 29.62 -8.54
C GLU A 341 7.01 28.60 -7.40
N ILE A 342 8.22 28.19 -7.02
CA ILE A 342 8.51 27.43 -5.80
C ILE A 342 9.36 28.30 -4.89
N ILE A 343 8.81 28.62 -3.71
CA ILE A 343 9.52 29.34 -2.66
C ILE A 343 10.04 28.31 -1.65
N VAL A 344 11.36 28.14 -1.62
CA VAL A 344 12.04 27.19 -0.74
C VAL A 344 12.38 27.89 0.57
N MET A 345 11.82 27.37 1.66
CA MET A 345 12.06 27.89 3.00
C MET A 345 13.51 27.68 3.44
N LYS A 346 13.95 28.34 4.52
CA LYS A 346 15.28 28.10 5.11
C LYS A 346 15.48 26.62 5.48
N GLY A 347 16.64 26.07 5.19
CA GLY A 347 16.98 24.68 5.47
C GLY A 347 17.99 24.08 4.50
N LEU A 348 18.38 22.83 4.77
CA LEU A 348 19.13 21.98 3.86
C LEU A 348 18.16 20.98 3.22
N PHE A 349 18.08 20.99 1.89
CA PHE A 349 17.21 20.13 1.10
C PHE A 349 18.06 19.16 0.30
N ASP A 350 18.10 17.91 0.74
CA ASP A 350 18.72 16.81 0.02
C ASP A 350 17.67 16.17 -0.90
N GLU A 351 17.69 16.56 -2.17
CA GLU A 351 16.71 16.19 -3.18
C GLU A 351 17.30 15.12 -4.12
N PRO A 352 16.47 14.25 -4.72
CA PRO A 352 16.89 13.58 -5.94
C PRO A 352 17.12 14.61 -7.05
N MET A 353 17.69 14.20 -8.19
CA MET A 353 17.79 15.07 -9.37
C MET A 353 16.43 15.72 -9.69
N LEU A 354 16.40 17.05 -9.67
CA LEU A 354 15.22 17.84 -9.96
C LEU A 354 15.10 18.00 -11.48
N VAL A 355 14.14 17.30 -12.08
CA VAL A 355 13.91 17.33 -13.53
C VAL A 355 12.87 18.38 -13.88
N ILE A 356 13.29 19.39 -14.65
CA ILE A 356 12.44 20.48 -15.13
C ILE A 356 12.06 20.17 -16.57
N ARG A 357 10.77 19.93 -16.82
CA ARG A 357 10.25 19.51 -18.13
C ARG A 357 8.94 20.21 -18.45
N GLU A 358 8.87 20.78 -19.66
CA GLU A 358 7.64 21.37 -20.24
C GLU A 358 7.01 22.43 -19.31
N ILE A 359 7.86 23.25 -18.67
CA ILE A 359 7.43 24.25 -17.68
C ILE A 359 8.38 25.45 -17.69
N THR A 360 7.84 26.63 -17.37
CA THR A 360 8.63 27.81 -16.97
C THR A 360 8.56 27.94 -15.46
N LEU A 361 9.69 27.78 -14.78
CA LEU A 361 9.77 27.69 -13.32
C LEU A 361 10.65 28.80 -12.73
N ILE A 362 10.19 29.41 -11.63
CA ILE A 362 10.98 30.25 -10.75
C ILE A 362 11.20 29.48 -9.44
N LEU A 363 12.46 29.24 -9.10
CA LEU A 363 12.88 28.60 -7.84
C LEU A 363 13.58 29.64 -6.96
N THR A 364 12.92 30.06 -5.88
CA THR A 364 13.39 31.14 -5.01
C THR A 364 13.70 30.60 -3.61
N GLY A 365 14.95 30.68 -3.16
CA GLY A 365 15.32 30.43 -1.76
C GLY A 365 15.12 31.65 -0.86
N GLN A 366 15.36 31.50 0.45
CA GLN A 366 15.31 32.62 1.42
C GLN A 366 16.65 33.35 1.60
N GLY A 367 17.57 33.18 0.65
CA GLY A 367 18.94 33.70 0.66
C GLY A 367 19.95 32.56 0.64
N TYR A 368 21.09 32.77 -0.05
CA TYR A 368 22.11 31.73 -0.24
C TYR A 368 22.66 31.16 1.08
N HIS A 369 22.66 31.94 2.17
CA HIS A 369 23.12 31.48 3.48
C HIS A 369 22.05 30.67 4.25
N ALA A 370 20.78 30.76 3.85
CA ALA A 370 19.64 30.21 4.57
C ALA A 370 19.04 28.97 3.89
N THR A 371 19.08 28.90 2.56
CA THR A 371 18.53 27.81 1.77
C THR A 371 19.64 27.12 0.98
N GLN A 372 19.83 25.82 1.24
CA GLN A 372 20.84 25.00 0.58
C GLN A 372 20.18 23.78 -0.06
N ILE A 373 20.54 23.48 -1.30
CA ILE A 373 19.99 22.37 -2.08
C ILE A 373 21.17 21.50 -2.56
N CYS A 374 21.06 20.19 -2.33
CA CYS A 374 22.02 19.19 -2.79
C CYS A 374 21.32 17.95 -3.32
N ASN A 375 22.08 17.09 -3.98
CA ASN A 375 21.65 15.75 -4.36
C ASN A 375 22.71 14.74 -3.90
N ASN A 376 22.50 14.15 -2.72
CA ASN A 376 23.28 13.03 -2.21
C ASN A 376 22.57 11.69 -2.40
N LYS A 377 21.30 11.73 -2.82
CA LYS A 377 20.47 10.54 -3.04
C LYS A 377 20.86 9.81 -4.32
N HIS A 378 21.31 10.55 -5.32
CA HIS A 378 21.77 10.07 -6.61
C HIS A 378 23.03 10.86 -7.01
N GLU A 379 24.15 10.51 -6.39
CA GLU A 379 25.43 11.21 -6.56
C GLU A 379 25.84 11.28 -8.06
N GLU A 380 25.41 10.30 -8.86
CA GLU A 380 25.68 10.19 -10.29
C GLU A 380 24.95 11.19 -11.20
N ASN A 381 23.98 11.90 -10.63
CA ASN A 381 23.09 12.78 -11.37
C ASN A 381 23.30 14.24 -10.97
N SER A 382 22.89 15.13 -11.88
CA SER A 382 22.88 16.55 -11.60
C SER A 382 21.94 16.91 -10.46
N ILE A 383 22.14 18.05 -9.80
CA ILE A 383 21.15 18.54 -8.81
C ILE A 383 19.88 18.96 -9.55
N ILE A 384 20.05 19.72 -10.63
CA ILE A 384 18.96 20.19 -11.49
C ILE A 384 19.27 19.81 -12.93
N TRP A 385 18.32 19.15 -13.58
CA TRP A 385 18.34 18.87 -15.01
C TRP A 385 17.17 19.58 -15.69
N VAL A 386 17.49 20.48 -16.62
CA VAL A 386 16.51 21.23 -17.43
C VAL A 386 16.42 20.57 -18.80
N GLN A 387 15.27 19.97 -19.10
CA GLN A 387 15.03 19.31 -20.38
C GLN A 387 14.73 20.31 -21.49
N GLU A 388 14.99 19.87 -22.72
CA GLU A 388 14.80 20.63 -23.95
C GLU A 388 13.51 21.46 -23.97
N GLY A 389 13.65 22.74 -24.33
CA GLY A 389 12.53 23.69 -24.41
C GLY A 389 11.94 24.12 -23.06
N SER A 390 12.55 23.73 -21.92
CA SER A 390 12.11 24.13 -20.59
C SER A 390 12.88 25.34 -20.09
N ASN A 391 12.28 26.04 -19.13
CA ASN A 391 12.72 27.36 -18.73
C ASN A 391 12.83 27.44 -17.20
N ILE A 392 13.94 27.96 -16.68
CA ILE A 392 14.11 28.11 -15.24
C ILE A 392 14.83 29.40 -14.85
N LEU A 393 14.33 30.05 -13.80
CA LEU A 393 15.07 31.04 -13.00
C LEU A 393 15.32 30.45 -11.62
N ILE A 394 16.58 30.43 -11.19
CA ILE A 394 16.99 29.99 -9.85
C ILE A 394 17.60 31.17 -9.14
N GLN A 395 17.07 31.49 -7.95
CA GLN A 395 17.58 32.61 -7.16
C GLN A 395 17.61 32.38 -5.65
N ASP A 396 18.51 33.12 -5.00
CA ASP A 396 18.59 33.25 -3.55
C ASP A 396 18.81 31.93 -2.80
N CYS A 397 19.60 31.01 -3.34
CA CYS A 397 19.96 29.75 -2.70
C CYS A 397 21.43 29.35 -2.93
N THR A 398 21.90 28.40 -2.14
CA THR A 398 23.14 27.67 -2.40
C THR A 398 22.80 26.34 -3.06
N LEU A 399 23.38 26.06 -4.23
CA LEU A 399 23.40 24.74 -4.84
C LEU A 399 24.77 24.13 -4.59
N PHE A 400 24.83 22.95 -4.00
CA PHE A 400 26.11 22.30 -3.75
C PHE A 400 26.08 20.79 -3.91
N ARG A 401 27.21 20.25 -4.37
CA ARG A 401 27.42 18.82 -4.64
C ARG A 401 28.40 18.23 -3.62
N GLN A 402 28.05 17.13 -2.95
CA GLN A 402 28.97 16.43 -2.04
C GLN A 402 29.78 15.30 -2.71
N SER A 403 29.37 14.78 -3.88
CA SER A 403 30.06 13.67 -4.58
C SER A 403 29.55 13.45 -6.00
N GLU A 404 30.43 13.15 -6.98
CA GLU A 404 30.66 11.80 -7.56
C GLU A 404 31.71 11.81 -8.70
N GLY A 405 32.26 10.62 -9.00
CA GLY A 405 33.28 10.34 -10.02
C GLY A 405 32.74 10.13 -11.44
N THR A 406 31.51 10.56 -11.73
CA THR A 406 30.90 10.44 -13.06
C THR A 406 31.03 11.74 -13.85
N PRO A 407 31.26 11.67 -15.17
CA PRO A 407 31.47 12.84 -16.01
C PRO A 407 30.18 13.63 -16.32
N THR A 408 29.04 13.30 -15.69
CA THR A 408 27.70 13.82 -16.03
C THR A 408 26.98 14.52 -14.87
N ALA A 409 27.51 14.48 -13.65
CA ALA A 409 26.82 15.00 -12.45
C ALA A 409 27.03 16.51 -12.23
N PHE A 410 26.60 17.38 -13.15
CA PHE A 410 26.72 18.84 -13.00
C PHE A 410 25.86 19.37 -11.83
N ILE A 411 26.11 20.59 -11.33
CA ILE A 411 25.10 21.22 -10.45
C ILE A 411 23.84 21.55 -11.27
N LEU A 412 24.05 22.07 -12.47
CA LEU A 412 23.03 22.44 -13.44
C LEU A 412 23.38 21.83 -14.81
N ASP A 413 22.51 20.97 -15.31
CA ASP A 413 22.60 20.40 -16.66
C ASP A 413 21.39 20.84 -17.47
N CYS A 414 21.63 21.46 -18.62
CA CYS A 414 20.60 22.10 -19.43
C CYS A 414 20.68 21.60 -20.88
N GLY A 415 19.57 21.01 -21.35
CA GLY A 415 19.40 20.57 -22.73
C GLY A 415 19.26 21.72 -23.73
N PRO A 416 19.12 21.39 -25.02
CA PRO A 416 18.94 22.38 -26.09
C PRO A 416 17.70 23.24 -25.90
N ASP A 417 17.75 24.47 -26.40
CA ASP A 417 16.63 25.42 -26.45
C ASP A 417 16.02 25.77 -25.07
N CYS A 418 16.80 25.60 -24.00
CA CYS A 418 16.39 25.99 -22.65
C CYS A 418 16.77 27.45 -22.35
N ASN A 419 15.90 28.16 -21.61
CA ASN A 419 16.26 29.45 -20.99
C ASN A 419 16.59 29.26 -19.50
N VAL A 420 17.79 29.68 -19.08
CA VAL A 420 18.28 29.44 -17.72
C VAL A 420 18.87 30.70 -17.10
N ILE A 421 18.24 31.19 -16.04
CA ILE A 421 18.71 32.35 -15.27
C ILE A 421 19.17 31.87 -13.90
N VAL A 422 20.39 32.20 -13.50
CA VAL A 422 20.93 31.95 -12.16
C VAL A 422 21.27 33.27 -11.51
N LYS A 423 20.58 33.65 -10.42
CA LYS A 423 20.64 35.00 -9.85
C LYS A 423 20.85 34.97 -8.33
N ARG A 424 21.86 35.67 -7.81
CA ARG A 424 22.15 35.73 -6.36
C ARG A 424 22.33 34.35 -5.70
N CYS A 425 22.89 33.41 -6.44
CA CYS A 425 23.12 32.05 -5.96
C CYS A 425 24.57 31.83 -5.53
N VAL A 426 24.80 30.74 -4.82
CA VAL A 426 26.12 30.16 -4.61
C VAL A 426 26.16 28.80 -5.28
N LEU A 427 27.14 28.57 -6.16
CA LEU A 427 27.42 27.26 -6.75
C LEU A 427 28.76 26.76 -6.22
N MET A 428 28.77 25.60 -5.56
CA MET A 428 30.00 25.06 -4.99
C MET A 428 30.05 23.54 -4.93
N ASN A 429 31.26 22.98 -4.96
CA ASN A 429 31.48 21.63 -4.46
C ASN A 429 31.62 21.68 -2.93
N ASP A 430 31.30 20.60 -2.24
CA ASP A 430 31.56 20.48 -0.82
C ASP A 430 33.07 20.47 -0.54
N LYS A 431 33.53 21.48 0.21
CA LYS A 431 34.94 21.66 0.62
C LYS A 431 35.44 20.60 1.59
N THR A 432 34.53 19.88 2.24
CA THR A 432 34.84 18.82 3.20
C THR A 432 34.91 17.46 2.52
N SER A 433 34.55 17.38 1.24
CA SER A 433 34.62 16.14 0.49
C SER A 433 36.08 15.78 0.21
N GLU A 434 36.47 14.57 0.58
CA GLU A 434 37.75 13.95 0.18
C GLU A 434 37.70 13.43 -1.27
N LYS A 435 36.54 13.52 -1.92
CA LYS A 435 36.29 12.99 -3.27
C LYS A 435 36.69 14.00 -4.34
N GLU A 436 37.06 13.48 -5.51
CA GLU A 436 37.39 14.28 -6.69
C GLU A 436 36.12 14.59 -7.50
N PHE A 437 36.10 15.76 -8.13
CA PHE A 437 34.97 16.21 -8.95
C PHE A 437 35.37 16.25 -10.43
N TYR A 438 34.63 15.56 -11.28
CA TYR A 438 34.96 15.40 -12.71
C TYR A 438 34.27 16.42 -13.62
N PRO A 439 32.94 16.61 -13.57
CA PRO A 439 32.25 17.58 -14.40
C PRO A 439 32.17 18.95 -13.75
N GLY A 440 31.89 19.94 -14.60
CA GLY A 440 31.69 21.34 -14.23
C GLY A 440 30.52 21.59 -13.26
N MET A 441 30.28 22.86 -12.95
CA MET A 441 29.10 23.29 -12.17
C MET A 441 27.90 23.49 -13.09
N PHE A 442 28.11 24.02 -14.28
CA PHE A 442 27.04 24.37 -15.21
C PHE A 442 27.37 23.85 -16.62
N TRP A 443 26.40 23.17 -17.22
CA TRP A 443 26.42 22.75 -18.61
C TRP A 443 25.17 23.25 -19.32
N GLY A 444 25.34 24.10 -20.34
CA GLY A 444 24.27 24.57 -21.22
C GLY A 444 24.61 24.32 -22.67
N THR A 445 23.82 23.48 -23.35
CA THR A 445 23.97 23.17 -24.78
C THR A 445 22.92 23.93 -25.56
N ILE A 446 23.27 24.82 -26.50
CA ILE A 446 22.32 25.64 -27.28
C ILE A 446 21.28 26.29 -26.33
N THR A 447 21.78 26.97 -25.30
CA THR A 447 20.96 27.57 -24.24
C THR A 447 21.00 29.08 -24.29
N SER A 448 19.96 29.70 -23.74
CA SER A 448 19.87 31.15 -23.52
C SER A 448 19.63 31.45 -22.04
N GLY A 449 19.79 32.70 -21.59
CA GLY A 449 19.56 33.06 -20.19
C GLY A 449 20.60 34.01 -19.61
N GLY A 450 21.08 33.77 -18.39
CA GLY A 450 22.10 34.62 -17.78
C GLY A 450 22.49 34.24 -16.35
N ILE A 451 23.68 34.66 -15.91
CA ILE A 451 24.22 34.42 -14.56
C ILE A 451 24.55 35.77 -13.90
N PHE A 452 23.85 36.10 -12.82
CA PHE A 452 23.93 37.42 -12.16
C PHE A 452 24.19 37.29 -10.66
N ASP A 453 25.05 38.15 -10.11
CA ASP A 453 25.37 38.22 -8.68
C ASP A 453 25.64 36.85 -8.03
N THR A 454 26.19 35.91 -8.80
CA THR A 454 26.35 34.51 -8.40
C THR A 454 27.79 34.24 -8.03
N ILE A 455 28.00 33.64 -6.87
CA ILE A 455 29.33 33.25 -6.39
C ILE A 455 29.58 31.81 -6.79
N ILE A 456 30.68 31.57 -7.51
CA ILE A 456 31.16 30.24 -7.83
C ILE A 456 32.46 30.04 -7.07
N TYR A 457 32.49 29.09 -6.14
CA TYR A 457 33.69 28.80 -5.36
C TYR A 457 33.84 27.31 -5.07
N ASN A 458 35.06 26.92 -4.69
CA ASN A 458 35.45 25.51 -4.56
C ASN A 458 35.21 24.71 -5.85
N SER A 459 35.56 25.29 -7.01
CA SER A 459 35.39 24.71 -8.34
C SER A 459 36.53 23.77 -8.74
N GLN A 460 37.08 23.01 -7.79
CA GLN A 460 38.08 21.98 -8.12
C GLN A 460 37.40 20.95 -9.03
N ILE A 461 37.82 20.90 -10.29
CA ILE A 461 37.24 20.04 -11.34
C ILE A 461 38.39 19.44 -12.15
N LYS A 462 38.30 18.17 -12.53
CA LYS A 462 39.38 17.45 -13.23
C LYS A 462 39.31 17.50 -14.74
N ASP A 463 38.12 17.30 -15.33
CA ASP A 463 38.01 16.94 -16.75
C ASP A 463 37.32 18.02 -17.60
N GLN A 464 36.63 18.98 -16.98
CA GLN A 464 35.82 19.98 -17.69
C GLN A 464 35.93 21.40 -17.11
N PRO A 465 35.61 22.44 -17.90
CA PRO A 465 35.44 23.80 -17.40
C PRO A 465 34.36 23.89 -16.32
N SER A 466 34.47 24.86 -15.40
CA SER A 466 33.44 25.09 -14.36
C SER A 466 32.09 25.50 -14.92
N ILE A 467 32.08 26.18 -16.06
CA ILE A 467 30.88 26.61 -16.78
C ILE A 467 31.12 26.34 -18.26
N VAL A 468 30.18 25.67 -18.90
CA VAL A 468 30.11 25.54 -20.35
C VAL A 468 28.79 26.14 -20.81
N ILE A 469 28.89 27.13 -21.69
CA ILE A 469 27.74 27.77 -22.34
C ILE A 469 27.98 27.68 -23.84
N ASP A 470 27.13 26.93 -24.51
CA ASP A 470 26.98 26.94 -25.96
C ASP A 470 25.70 27.72 -26.27
N SER A 471 25.81 28.94 -26.80
CA SER A 471 24.69 29.86 -27.03
C SER A 471 24.88 30.66 -28.31
N GLY A 472 23.77 31.15 -28.87
CA GLY A 472 23.79 32.14 -29.95
C GLY A 472 24.34 33.49 -29.49
N TYR A 473 24.66 34.37 -30.44
CA TYR A 473 24.96 35.77 -30.16
C TYR A 473 23.79 36.42 -29.41
N ASP A 474 24.08 37.25 -28.40
CA ASP A 474 23.09 38.00 -27.61
C ASP A 474 21.97 37.14 -27.01
N SER A 475 22.24 35.86 -26.75
CA SER A 475 21.26 34.91 -26.21
C SER A 475 21.44 34.64 -24.71
N PHE A 476 22.50 35.19 -24.08
CA PHE A 476 22.85 34.91 -22.69
C PHE A 476 23.03 36.18 -21.83
N ASP A 477 22.07 37.10 -21.93
CA ASP A 477 21.98 38.36 -21.18
C ASP A 477 20.60 38.59 -20.51
N PHE A 478 19.72 37.58 -20.48
CA PHE A 478 18.39 37.66 -19.86
C PHE A 478 18.47 37.54 -18.34
N ASP A 479 17.92 38.49 -17.60
CA ASP A 479 18.02 38.52 -16.13
C ASP A 479 16.68 38.47 -15.39
N LEU A 480 15.57 38.44 -16.15
CA LEU A 480 14.19 38.44 -15.68
C LEU A 480 13.28 37.57 -16.56
N ILE A 481 12.19 37.09 -15.93
CA ILE A 481 11.05 36.45 -16.60
C ILE A 481 9.82 37.31 -16.33
N GLU A 482 9.10 37.70 -17.38
CA GLU A 482 7.84 38.44 -17.27
C GLU A 482 6.68 37.68 -17.90
N GLU A 483 5.49 37.80 -17.32
CA GLU A 483 4.26 37.29 -17.90
C GLU A 483 3.56 38.40 -18.69
N THR A 484 3.36 38.14 -19.98
CA THR A 484 2.65 39.04 -20.90
C THR A 484 1.14 39.02 -20.66
N SER A 485 0.43 39.98 -21.26
CA SER A 485 -1.03 40.06 -21.22
C SER A 485 -1.76 38.81 -21.76
N ASP A 486 -1.06 37.97 -22.55
CA ASP A 486 -1.60 36.75 -23.15
C ASP A 486 -1.23 35.48 -22.35
N ASN A 487 -0.74 35.62 -21.12
CA ASN A 487 -0.21 34.54 -20.26
C ASN A 487 0.94 33.75 -20.91
N LYS A 488 1.69 34.40 -21.82
CA LYS A 488 2.96 33.89 -22.33
C LYS A 488 4.10 34.45 -21.47
N CYS A 489 5.13 33.65 -21.26
CA CYS A 489 6.35 34.09 -20.58
C CYS A 489 7.33 34.67 -21.59
N GLU A 490 7.92 35.82 -21.27
CA GLU A 490 9.00 36.44 -22.02
C GLU A 490 10.26 36.53 -21.17
N PHE A 491 11.41 36.30 -21.80
CA PHE A 491 12.74 36.47 -21.23
C PHE A 491 13.27 37.82 -21.68
N ILE A 492 13.67 38.66 -20.73
CA ILE A 492 14.02 40.05 -21.00
C ILE A 492 15.42 40.33 -20.47
N SER A 493 16.23 41.02 -21.26
CA SER A 493 17.53 41.53 -20.85
C SER A 493 17.34 42.70 -19.88
N GLY A 494 18.08 42.68 -18.77
CA GLY A 494 18.08 43.80 -17.82
C GLY A 494 18.72 45.05 -18.42
N MET A 495 18.11 46.22 -18.24
CA MET A 495 18.66 47.52 -18.65
C MET A 495 19.92 47.91 -17.87
#